data_AF-C6RIB2-F1
#
_entry.id   AF-C6RIB2-F1
#
_cell.length_a   1.000
_cell.length_b   1.000
_cell.length_c   1.000
_cell.angle_alpha   90.00
_cell.angle_beta   90.00
_cell.angle_gamma   90.00
#
_symmetry.space_group_name_H-M   'P 1'
#
loop_
_entity.id
_entity.type
_entity.pdbx_description
1 polymer ?
#
loop_
_entity_poly.entity_id
_entity_poly.type
_entity_poly.pdbx_seq_one_letter_code
_entity_poly.pdbx_strand_id
1 'polypeptide(L)'
;MNEAEQEAKFDFEDRDKCVRDVLAHLYEWHLLLINFIQKNISGERTAFLPQPYNWKTYPQMNVQIWRKHQDTPLCEAKALLTQTHEKAMQLTANFSDEELFARGHFNFTGNLNLAAYVTGSTSSHYDWAIKKIRKHKRSLKTSL
;
A
#
# COMPACT_ATOMS: atom_id res chain seq x y z
N MET A 1 -12.45 17.01 -5.51
CA MET A 1 -13.20 16.12 -6.39
C MET A 1 -14.46 15.78 -5.63
N ASN A 2 -15.63 15.90 -6.23
CA ASN A 2 -16.86 15.35 -5.67
C ASN A 2 -16.80 13.80 -5.70
N GLU A 3 -17.85 13.12 -5.24
CA GLU A 3 -17.87 11.67 -5.18
C GLU A 3 -17.86 11.02 -6.57
N ALA A 4 -18.69 11.51 -7.50
CA ALA A 4 -18.72 11.04 -8.88
C ALA A 4 -17.35 11.17 -9.59
N GLU A 5 -16.63 12.27 -9.36
CA GLU A 5 -15.28 12.49 -9.90
C GLU A 5 -14.24 11.52 -9.31
N GLN A 6 -14.43 11.05 -8.08
CA GLN A 6 -13.55 10.04 -7.47
C GLN A 6 -13.83 8.63 -8.01
N GLU A 7 -15.09 8.34 -8.33
CA GLU A 7 -15.50 7.07 -8.94
C GLU A 7 -15.27 7.01 -10.46
N ALA A 8 -15.12 8.18 -11.10
CA ALA A 8 -14.80 8.27 -12.51
C ALA A 8 -13.51 7.50 -12.85
N LYS A 9 -13.53 6.85 -14.00
CA LYS A 9 -12.34 6.17 -14.54
C LYS A 9 -11.27 7.19 -14.89
N PHE A 10 -10.01 6.79 -14.73
CA PHE A 10 -8.87 7.53 -15.25
C PHE A 10 -8.93 7.59 -16.77
N ASP A 11 -8.46 8.70 -17.33
CA ASP A 11 -8.31 8.93 -18.78
C ASP A 11 -6.96 8.46 -19.33
N PHE A 12 -6.20 7.70 -18.54
CA PHE A 12 -4.90 7.17 -18.90
C PHE A 12 -4.79 5.68 -18.59
N GLU A 13 -3.94 4.99 -19.35
CA GLU A 13 -3.67 3.57 -19.12
C GLU A 13 -2.90 3.35 -17.82
N ASP A 14 -3.42 2.44 -17.01
CA ASP A 14 -2.87 2.02 -15.73
C ASP A 14 -3.51 0.69 -15.30
N ARG A 15 -2.90 0.00 -14.33
CA ARG A 15 -3.53 -1.14 -13.64
C ARG A 15 -4.76 -0.67 -12.86
N ASP A 16 -4.61 0.40 -12.09
CA ASP A 16 -5.69 0.96 -11.30
C ASP A 16 -6.56 1.84 -12.20
N LYS A 17 -7.88 1.65 -12.20
CA LYS A 17 -8.76 2.30 -13.18
C LYS A 17 -9.48 3.53 -12.62
N CYS A 18 -9.51 3.70 -11.30
CA CYS A 18 -10.16 4.83 -10.62
C CYS A 18 -9.52 5.06 -9.25
N VAL A 19 -9.97 6.08 -8.50
CA VAL A 19 -9.42 6.39 -7.17
C VAL A 19 -9.57 5.22 -6.20
N ARG A 20 -10.72 4.52 -6.20
CA ARG A 20 -10.95 3.33 -5.35
C ARG A 20 -9.84 2.30 -5.50
N ASP A 21 -9.45 1.97 -6.73
CA ASP A 21 -8.43 0.96 -7.00
C ASP A 21 -7.08 1.35 -6.39
N VAL A 22 -6.73 2.65 -6.42
CA VAL A 22 -5.51 3.18 -5.78
C VAL A 22 -5.59 3.05 -4.27
N LEU A 23 -6.73 3.35 -3.66
CA LEU A 23 -6.93 3.25 -2.21
C LEU A 23 -6.87 1.80 -1.73
N ALA A 24 -7.53 0.88 -2.46
CA ALA A 24 -7.47 -0.55 -2.20
C ALA A 24 -6.04 -1.11 -2.31
N HIS A 25 -5.26 -0.60 -3.27
CA HIS A 25 -3.86 -0.96 -3.40
C HIS A 25 -3.03 -0.59 -2.17
N LEU A 26 -3.18 0.65 -1.69
CA LEU A 26 -2.50 1.12 -0.49
C LEU A 26 -2.91 0.30 0.74
N TYR A 27 -4.20 0.02 0.88
CA TYR A 27 -4.75 -0.83 1.94
C TYR A 27 -4.09 -2.22 1.97
N GLU A 28 -4.03 -2.92 0.84
CA GLU A 28 -3.42 -4.25 0.78
C GLU A 28 -1.92 -4.21 1.10
N TRP A 29 -1.21 -3.17 0.67
CA TRP A 29 0.21 -3.00 1.03
C TRP A 29 0.43 -2.70 2.51
N HIS A 30 -0.49 -1.98 3.17
CA HIS A 30 -0.47 -1.87 4.64
C HIS A 30 -0.65 -3.23 5.30
N LEU A 31 -1.55 -4.08 4.79
CA LEU A 31 -1.73 -5.43 5.33
C LEU A 31 -0.47 -6.29 5.16
N LEU A 32 0.24 -6.19 4.02
CA LEU A 32 1.52 -6.85 3.83
C LEU A 32 2.53 -6.42 4.91
N LEU A 33 2.66 -5.12 5.15
CA LEU A 33 3.55 -4.58 6.18
C LEU A 33 3.18 -5.06 7.59
N ILE A 34 1.91 -4.93 7.96
CA ILE A 34 1.41 -5.29 9.30
C ILE A 34 1.64 -6.78 9.55
N ASN A 35 1.24 -7.63 8.59
CA ASN A 35 1.42 -9.08 8.71
C ASN A 35 2.91 -9.45 8.76
N PHE A 36 3.74 -8.84 7.90
CA PHE A 36 5.18 -9.08 7.90
C PHE A 36 5.81 -8.79 9.25
N ILE A 37 5.51 -7.63 9.85
CA ILE A 37 6.07 -7.25 11.15
C ILE A 37 5.55 -8.17 12.25
N GLN A 38 4.22 -8.31 12.38
CA GLN A 38 3.62 -9.05 13.51
C GLN A 38 4.02 -10.54 13.50
N LYS A 39 4.00 -11.18 12.34
CA LYS A 39 4.38 -12.60 12.22
C LYS A 39 5.85 -12.83 12.51
N ASN A 40 6.73 -11.94 12.06
CA ASN A 40 8.15 -12.13 12.32
C ASN A 40 8.54 -11.80 13.77
N ILE A 41 7.92 -10.79 14.38
CA ILE A 41 8.13 -10.49 15.81
C ILE A 41 7.61 -11.62 16.71
N SER A 42 6.54 -12.31 16.31
CA SER A 42 6.02 -13.50 17.02
C SER A 42 6.78 -14.81 16.70
N GLY A 43 7.80 -14.76 15.83
CA GLY A 43 8.66 -15.91 15.52
C GLY A 43 8.21 -16.80 14.35
N GLU A 44 7.10 -16.48 13.67
CA GLU A 44 6.54 -17.28 12.56
C GLU A 44 7.32 -17.18 11.23
N ARG A 45 8.45 -16.46 11.17
CA ARG A 45 9.32 -16.30 9.98
C ARG A 45 8.57 -16.22 8.65
N THR A 46 8.12 -15.02 8.30
CA THR A 46 7.29 -14.76 7.12
C THR A 46 7.99 -13.83 6.14
N ALA A 47 7.93 -14.13 4.84
CA ALA A 47 8.38 -13.22 3.79
C ALA A 47 7.42 -12.03 3.63
N PHE A 48 7.94 -10.85 3.23
CA PHE A 48 7.09 -9.67 3.01
C PHE A 48 6.04 -9.88 1.92
N LEU A 49 6.44 -10.52 0.81
CA LEU A 49 5.52 -10.89 -0.26
C LEU A 49 5.01 -12.33 -0.01
N PRO A 50 3.70 -12.56 -0.05
CA PRO A 50 3.12 -13.88 0.16
C PRO A 50 3.42 -14.79 -1.03
N GLN A 51 3.55 -16.09 -0.77
CA GLN A 51 3.65 -17.09 -1.84
C GLN A 51 2.39 -17.06 -2.73
N PRO A 52 2.52 -17.27 -4.05
CA PRO A 52 3.73 -17.64 -4.80
C PRO A 52 4.59 -16.45 -5.28
N TYR A 53 4.36 -15.24 -4.75
CA TYR A 53 4.97 -14.02 -5.26
C TYR A 53 6.34 -13.73 -4.65
N ASN A 54 7.16 -13.03 -5.43
CA ASN A 54 8.45 -12.50 -5.03
C ASN A 54 8.67 -11.14 -5.72
N TRP A 55 9.80 -10.48 -5.47
CA TRP A 55 10.08 -9.15 -6.02
C TRP A 55 10.15 -9.08 -7.56
N LYS A 56 10.25 -10.21 -8.27
CA LYS A 56 10.13 -10.28 -9.73
C LYS A 56 8.67 -10.45 -10.18
N THR A 57 7.84 -11.12 -9.38
CA THR A 57 6.45 -11.46 -9.73
C THR A 57 5.40 -10.64 -8.99
N TYR A 58 5.78 -9.75 -8.08
CA TYR A 58 4.84 -8.85 -7.38
C TYR A 58 3.99 -7.97 -8.31
N PRO A 59 4.37 -7.61 -9.56
CA PRO A 59 3.45 -6.93 -10.46
C PRO A 59 2.19 -7.78 -10.75
N GLN A 60 2.33 -9.12 -10.80
CA GLN A 60 1.19 -10.03 -10.95
C GLN A 60 0.33 -10.08 -9.70
N MET A 61 0.94 -10.04 -8.51
CA MET A 61 0.23 -9.90 -7.22
C MET A 61 -0.61 -8.61 -7.21
N ASN A 62 -0.03 -7.51 -7.67
CA ASN A 62 -0.71 -6.23 -7.73
C ASN A 62 -1.93 -6.26 -8.65
N VAL A 63 -1.89 -7.03 -9.75
CA VAL A 63 -3.07 -7.27 -10.59
C VAL A 63 -4.13 -8.09 -9.84
N GLN A 64 -3.75 -9.06 -9.00
CA GLN A 64 -4.72 -9.78 -8.16
C GLN A 64 -5.33 -8.89 -7.09
N ILE A 65 -4.56 -8.00 -6.45
CA ILE A 65 -5.07 -6.97 -5.54
C ILE A 65 -6.14 -6.13 -6.24
N TRP A 66 -5.86 -5.67 -7.47
CA TRP A 66 -6.86 -4.95 -8.25
C TRP A 66 -8.12 -5.77 -8.48
N ARG A 67 -7.99 -7.03 -8.95
CA ARG A 67 -9.16 -7.92 -9.19
C ARG A 67 -9.98 -8.17 -7.93
N LYS A 68 -9.34 -8.34 -6.78
CA LYS A 68 -9.99 -8.61 -5.47
C LYS A 68 -10.97 -7.52 -5.05
N HIS A 69 -10.72 -6.27 -5.44
CA HIS A 69 -11.44 -5.10 -4.94
C HIS A 69 -12.43 -4.48 -5.94
N GLN A 70 -12.82 -5.20 -6.99
CA GLN A 70 -13.77 -4.65 -7.98
C GLN A 70 -15.17 -4.42 -7.41
N ASP A 71 -15.56 -5.19 -6.40
CA ASP A 71 -16.83 -5.05 -5.68
C ASP A 71 -16.73 -4.20 -4.41
N THR A 72 -15.55 -3.68 -4.05
CA THR A 72 -15.37 -2.81 -2.88
C THR A 72 -15.89 -1.40 -3.17
N PRO A 73 -16.86 -0.84 -2.43
CA PRO A 73 -17.30 0.53 -2.62
C PRO A 73 -16.19 1.56 -2.28
N LEU A 74 -16.24 2.75 -2.89
CA LEU A 74 -15.26 3.81 -2.63
C LEU A 74 -15.22 4.20 -1.13
N CYS A 75 -16.38 4.27 -0.48
CA CYS A 75 -16.48 4.58 0.94
C CYS A 75 -15.78 3.54 1.81
N GLU A 76 -15.91 2.26 1.47
CA GLU A 76 -15.24 1.15 2.16
C GLU A 76 -13.73 1.20 1.92
N ALA A 77 -13.28 1.42 0.68
CA ALA A 77 -11.85 1.53 0.36
C ALA A 77 -11.17 2.67 1.15
N LYS A 78 -11.85 3.80 1.36
CA LYS A 78 -11.37 4.89 2.23
C LYS A 78 -11.29 4.44 3.69
N ALA A 79 -12.35 3.82 4.22
CA ALA A 79 -12.38 3.35 5.60
C ALA A 79 -11.28 2.32 5.88
N LEU A 80 -11.10 1.35 4.98
CA LEU A 80 -10.04 0.33 5.05
C LEU A 80 -8.64 0.97 5.03
N LEU A 81 -8.41 1.95 4.14
CA LEU A 81 -7.14 2.65 4.08
C LEU A 81 -6.85 3.43 5.36
N THR A 82 -7.82 4.19 5.88
CA THR A 82 -7.67 4.95 7.13
C THR A 82 -7.36 4.02 8.30
N GLN A 83 -8.14 2.96 8.48
CA GLN A 83 -7.94 2.01 9.58
C GLN A 83 -6.58 1.31 9.51
N THR A 84 -6.15 0.91 8.30
CA THR A 84 -4.86 0.24 8.15
C THR A 84 -3.68 1.20 8.23
N HIS A 85 -3.84 2.46 7.84
CA HIS A 85 -2.85 3.51 8.07
C HIS A 85 -2.62 3.71 9.57
N GLU A 86 -3.69 3.88 10.35
CA GLU A 86 -3.60 4.03 11.80
C GLU A 86 -2.89 2.83 12.46
N LYS A 87 -3.27 1.61 12.07
CA LYS A 87 -2.60 0.38 12.55
C LYS A 87 -1.12 0.33 12.18
N ALA A 88 -0.76 0.69 10.95
CA ALA A 88 0.64 0.72 10.52
C ALA A 88 1.46 1.75 11.29
N MET A 89 0.90 2.94 11.55
CA MET A 89 1.56 3.99 12.33
C MET A 89 1.72 3.59 13.80
N GLN A 90 0.68 3.06 14.43
CA GLN A 90 0.74 2.55 15.81
C GLN A 90 1.77 1.43 15.95
N LEU A 91 1.80 0.49 15.00
CA LEU A 91 2.78 -0.60 14.99
C LEU A 91 4.21 -0.07 14.83
N THR A 92 4.42 0.89 13.93
CA THR A 92 5.74 1.48 13.67
C THR A 92 6.25 2.28 14.86
N ALA A 93 5.37 2.98 15.57
CA ALA A 93 5.72 3.80 16.74
C ALA A 93 6.25 2.98 17.93
N ASN A 94 6.09 1.66 17.93
CA ASN A 94 6.63 0.78 18.97
C ASN A 94 8.12 0.46 18.80
N PHE A 95 8.73 0.85 17.67
CA PHE A 95 10.13 0.60 17.38
C PHE A 95 10.98 1.85 17.63
N SER A 96 12.15 1.66 18.22
CA SER A 96 13.20 2.66 18.33
C SER A 96 13.84 2.99 16.98
N ASP A 97 14.57 4.10 16.92
CA ASP A 97 15.37 4.46 15.74
C ASP A 97 16.39 3.37 15.38
N GLU A 98 16.99 2.72 16.36
CA GLU A 98 17.92 1.62 16.12
C GLU A 98 17.21 0.43 15.45
N GLU A 99 16.08 0.00 16.00
CA GLU A 99 15.25 -1.07 15.42
C GLU A 99 14.76 -0.76 14.00
N LEU A 100 14.45 0.51 13.74
CA LEU A 100 13.96 0.96 12.43
C LEU A 100 15.08 1.07 11.40
N PHE A 101 16.21 1.66 11.76
CA PHE A 101 17.20 2.12 10.79
C PHE A 101 18.47 1.28 10.72
N ALA A 102 18.82 0.54 11.78
CA ALA A 102 20.02 -0.31 11.75
C ALA A 102 19.81 -1.51 10.81
N ARG A 103 20.80 -1.73 9.93
CA ARG A 103 20.80 -2.88 9.01
C ARG A 103 21.07 -4.15 9.79
N GLY A 104 20.26 -5.19 9.53
CA GLY A 104 20.43 -6.49 10.18
C GLY A 104 20.02 -6.53 11.65
N HIS A 105 19.43 -5.46 12.20
CA HIS A 105 18.86 -5.50 13.56
C HIS A 105 17.83 -6.63 13.69
N PHE A 106 16.92 -6.70 12.72
CA PHE A 106 15.99 -7.80 12.59
C PHE A 106 16.47 -8.80 11.54
N ASN A 107 16.66 -10.05 11.95
CA ASN A 107 17.07 -11.12 11.04
C ASN A 107 16.08 -11.38 9.88
N PHE A 108 14.85 -10.85 9.95
CA PHE A 108 13.82 -11.02 8.92
C PHE A 108 13.81 -9.91 7.87
N THR A 109 14.57 -8.82 8.04
CA THR A 109 14.64 -7.73 7.06
C THR A 109 15.68 -7.98 5.97
N GLY A 110 16.51 -9.03 6.11
CA GLY A 110 17.57 -9.37 5.18
C GLY A 110 18.65 -8.28 5.12
N ASN A 111 19.00 -7.83 3.91
CA ASN A 111 19.99 -6.76 3.71
C ASN A 111 19.40 -5.34 3.92
N LEU A 112 18.09 -5.23 4.13
CA LEU A 112 17.40 -3.96 4.39
C LEU A 112 17.24 -3.75 5.91
N ASN A 113 16.86 -2.53 6.28
CA ASN A 113 16.35 -2.20 7.61
C ASN A 113 14.82 -2.21 7.62
N LEU A 114 14.20 -2.20 8.80
CA LEU A 114 12.73 -2.25 8.91
C LEU A 114 12.08 -0.99 8.31
N ALA A 115 12.71 0.17 8.46
CA ALA A 115 12.24 1.43 7.89
C ALA A 115 12.05 1.36 6.36
N ALA A 116 12.85 0.59 5.63
CA ALA A 116 12.67 0.40 4.19
C ALA A 116 11.31 -0.25 3.84
N TYR A 117 10.86 -1.24 4.62
CA TYR A 117 9.56 -1.88 4.43
C TYR A 117 8.41 -0.95 4.82
N VAL A 118 8.57 -0.21 5.94
CA VAL A 118 7.60 0.79 6.40
C VAL A 118 7.43 1.87 5.34
N THR A 119 8.50 2.54 4.93
CA THR A 119 8.48 3.61 3.93
C THR A 119 7.98 3.13 2.57
N GLY A 120 8.38 1.93 2.14
CA GLY A 120 7.91 1.30 0.89
C GLY A 120 6.41 1.01 0.87
N SER A 121 5.80 0.81 2.04
CA SER A 121 4.36 0.53 2.15
C SER A 121 3.54 1.75 2.57
N THR A 122 4.19 2.85 2.97
CA THR A 122 3.53 4.05 3.51
C THR A 122 3.97 5.29 2.74
N SER A 123 4.82 6.15 3.30
CA SER A 123 5.16 7.48 2.77
C SER A 123 5.50 7.50 1.28
N SER A 124 6.41 6.64 0.82
CA SER A 124 6.77 6.57 -0.61
C SER A 124 5.62 6.07 -1.48
N HIS A 125 4.78 5.20 -0.94
CA HIS A 125 3.60 4.68 -1.62
C HIS A 125 2.49 5.73 -1.69
N TYR A 126 2.34 6.55 -0.67
CA TYR A 126 1.44 7.70 -0.66
C TYR A 126 1.87 8.73 -1.71
N ASP A 127 3.16 8.99 -1.85
CA ASP A 127 3.65 9.89 -2.90
C ASP A 127 3.28 9.40 -4.31
N TRP A 128 3.38 8.09 -4.56
CA TRP A 128 2.90 7.48 -5.80
C TRP A 128 1.40 7.68 -5.99
N ALA A 129 0.60 7.38 -4.96
CA ALA A 129 -0.86 7.49 -5.04
C ALA A 129 -1.31 8.94 -5.26
N ILE A 130 -0.71 9.89 -4.54
CA ILE A 130 -0.97 11.32 -4.66
C ILE A 130 -0.65 11.81 -6.07
N LYS A 131 0.48 11.40 -6.65
CA LYS A 131 0.84 11.75 -8.03
C LYS A 131 -0.22 11.26 -9.02
N LYS A 132 -0.69 10.03 -8.86
CA LYS A 132 -1.73 9.42 -9.72
C LYS A 132 -3.07 10.14 -9.58
N ILE A 133 -3.55 10.35 -8.35
CA ILE A 133 -4.82 11.05 -8.09
C ILE A 133 -4.78 12.50 -8.56
N ARG A 134 -3.62 13.19 -8.42
CA ARG A 134 -3.45 14.54 -8.97
C ARG A 134 -3.49 14.57 -10.49
N LYS A 135 -2.99 13.52 -11.17
CA LYS A 135 -3.11 13.39 -12.63
C LYS A 135 -4.57 13.31 -13.04
N HIS A 136 -5.35 12.42 -12.42
CA HIS A 136 -6.80 12.33 -12.62
C HIS A 136 -7.54 13.64 -12.36
N LYS A 137 -7.25 14.30 -11.23
CA LYS A 137 -7.86 15.60 -10.91
C LYS A 137 -7.57 16.67 -11.97
N ARG A 138 -6.43 16.63 -12.65
CA ARG A 138 -6.10 17.57 -13.73
C ARG A 138 -6.87 17.25 -15.00
N SER A 139 -6.99 15.99 -15.39
CA SER A 139 -7.72 15.63 -16.61
C SER A 139 -9.22 15.94 -16.54
N LEU A 140 -9.82 15.82 -15.35
CA LEU A 140 -11.20 16.25 -15.11
C LEU A 140 -11.42 17.75 -15.39
N LYS A 141 -10.43 18.61 -15.13
CA LYS A 141 -10.52 20.05 -15.39
C LYS A 141 -10.34 20.42 -16.87
N THR A 142 -9.68 19.56 -17.64
CA THR A 142 -9.45 19.75 -19.08
C THR A 142 -10.62 19.21 -19.91
N SER A 143 -11.47 18.38 -19.30
CA SER A 143 -12.65 17.77 -19.93
C SER A 143 -13.95 18.55 -19.70
N LEU A 144 -13.88 19.69 -19.00
CA LEU A 144 -14.94 20.68 -18.80
C LEU A 144 -14.68 21.89 -19.69
#